data_AF-A0A844QQ09-F1
#
_entry.id   AF-A0A844QQ09-F1
#
_cell.length_a   1.000
_cell.length_b   1.000
_cell.length_c   1.000
_cell.angle_alpha   90.00
_cell.angle_beta   90.00
_cell.angle_gamma   90.00
#
_symmetry.space_group_name_H-M   'P 1'
#
loop_
_entity.id
_entity.type
_entity.pdbx_description
1 polymer ?
#
loop_
_entity_poly.entity_id
_entity_poly.type
_entity_poly.pdbx_seq_one_letter_code
_entity_poly.pdbx_strand_id
1 'polypeptide(L)' 'MTARAYIRVTMAEDGKTPQRELMLDGQKVADLSYFEVLEFAMQAVSSLRFEVTGKR' A
#
# COMPACT_ATOMS: atom_id res chain seq x y z
N MET A 1 14.96 -13.21 5.20
CA MET A 1 14.01 -12.93 4.10
C MET A 1 13.26 -11.66 4.46
N THR A 2 13.30 -10.64 3.61
CA THR A 2 12.54 -9.39 3.79
C THR A 2 11.21 -9.54 3.07
N ALA A 3 10.12 -9.63 3.84
CA ALA A 3 8.78 -9.63 3.28
C ALA A 3 8.50 -8.26 2.62
N ARG A 4 8.02 -8.25 1.38
CA ARG A 4 7.74 -7.02 0.63
C ARG A 4 6.24 -6.82 0.50
N ALA A 5 5.71 -5.90 1.31
CA ALA A 5 4.34 -5.41 1.19
C ALA A 5 4.27 -4.17 0.27
N TYR A 6 3.30 -4.14 -0.64
CA TYR A 6 3.07 -2.98 -1.52
C TYR A 6 1.63 -2.93 -2.02
N ILE A 7 1.17 -1.74 -2.41
CA ILE A 7 -0.12 -1.54 -3.08
C ILE A 7 0.10 -1.69 -4.58
N ARG A 8 -0.62 -2.60 -5.23
CA ARG A 8 -0.71 -2.68 -6.69
C ARG A 8 -1.92 -1.89 -7.16
N VAL A 9 -1.72 -1.04 -8.16
CA VAL A 9 -2.81 -0.31 -8.83
C VAL A 9 -2.83 -0.73 -10.30
N THR A 10 -3.96 -1.24 -10.75
CA THR A 10 -4.22 -1.63 -12.14
C THR A 10 -5.49 -0.94 -12.63
N MET A 11 -5.66 -0.84 -13.94
CA MET A 11 -6.95 -0.48 -14.52
C MET A 11 -7.76 -1.75 -14.73
N ALA A 12 -9.06 -1.71 -14.42
CA ALA A 12 -9.98 -2.77 -14.79
C ALA A 12 -10.09 -2.90 -16.32
N GLU A 13 -10.74 -3.96 -16.79
CA GLU A 13 -10.93 -4.23 -18.23
C GLU A 13 -11.65 -3.10 -18.97
N ASP A 14 -12.43 -2.30 -18.25
CA ASP A 14 -13.11 -1.10 -18.78
C ASP A 14 -12.15 0.07 -19.10
N GLY A 15 -10.89 -0.02 -18.68
CA GLY A 15 -9.86 1.01 -18.83
C GLY A 15 -10.14 2.30 -18.06
N LYS A 16 -11.14 2.32 -17.16
CA LYS A 16 -11.62 3.52 -16.46
C LYS A 16 -11.59 3.37 -14.95
N THR A 17 -11.80 2.15 -14.44
CA THR A 17 -11.93 1.91 -13.01
C THR A 17 -10.60 1.43 -12.44
N PRO A 18 -9.91 2.23 -11.60
CA PRO A 18 -8.69 1.78 -10.94
C PRO A 18 -9.00 0.74 -9.87
N GLN A 19 -8.38 -0.43 -9.97
CA GLN A 19 -8.37 -1.48 -8.96
C GLN A 19 -7.12 -1.31 -8.08
N ARG A 20 -7.28 -1.52 -6.77
CA ARG A 20 -6.23 -1.34 -5.77
C ARG A 20 -6.16 -2.61 -4.93
N GLU A 21 -4.98 -3.18 -4.82
CA GLU A 21 -4.78 -4.48 -4.18
C GLU A 21 -3.60 -4.41 -3.21
N LEU A 22 -3.78 -4.97 -2.02
CA LEU A 22 -2.67 -5.22 -1.11
C LEU A 22 -1.92 -6.47 -1.57
N MET A 23 -0.62 -6.31 -1.82
CA MET A 23 0.27 -7.39 -2.25
C MET A 23 1.28 -7.71 -1.15
N LEU A 24 1.55 -9.01 -0.95
CA LEU A 24 2.62 -9.52 -0.11
C LEU A 24 3.39 -10.57 -0.90
N ASP A 25 4.69 -10.31 -1.14
CA ASP A 25 5.59 -11.23 -1.87
C ASP A 25 5.02 -11.69 -3.23
N GLY A 26 4.37 -10.76 -3.94
CA GLY A 26 3.77 -10.99 -5.25
C GLY A 26 2.37 -11.64 -5.21
N GLN A 27 1.88 -12.01 -4.04
CA GLN A 27 0.54 -12.57 -3.86
C GLN A 27 -0.46 -11.48 -3.44
N LYS A 28 -1.67 -11.54 -4.00
CA LYS A 28 -2.78 -10.68 -3.59
C LYS A 28 -3.30 -11.13 -2.23
N VAL A 29 -3.37 -10.20 -1.28
CA VAL A 29 -3.90 -10.43 0.07
C VAL A 29 -5.32 -9.90 0.19
N ALA A 30 -5.58 -8.71 -0.32
CA ALA A 30 -6.88 -8.06 -0.23
C ALA A 30 -7.12 -7.06 -1.36
N ASP A 31 -8.39 -6.82 -1.68
CA ASP A 31 -8.85 -5.67 -2.45
C ASP A 31 -9.01 -4.47 -1.51
N LEU A 32 -8.67 -3.28 -2.01
CA LEU A 32 -8.73 -2.05 -1.24
C LEU A 32 -9.60 -1.00 -1.94
N SER A 33 -10.35 -0.27 -1.15
CA SER A 33 -10.99 0.97 -1.56
C SER A 33 -9.97 2.10 -1.70
N TYR A 34 -10.39 3.20 -2.31
CA TYR A 34 -9.59 4.43 -2.38
C TYR A 34 -9.26 4.98 -0.98
N PHE A 35 -10.22 4.93 -0.06
CA PHE A 35 -10.05 5.47 1.30
C PHE A 35 -9.04 4.65 2.11
N GLU A 36 -9.09 3.31 2.04
CA GLU A 36 -8.12 2.46 2.73
C GLU A 36 -6.69 2.69 2.24
N VAL A 37 -6.49 2.93 0.94
CA VAL A 37 -5.17 3.29 0.40
C VAL A 37 -4.69 4.64 0.94
N LEU A 38 -5.57 5.63 1.03
CA LEU A 38 -5.23 6.94 1.61
C LEU A 38 -4.86 6.83 3.09
N GLU A 39 -5.66 6.09 3.87
CA GLU A 39 -5.38 5.84 5.28
C GLU A 39 -4.05 5.15 5.47
N PHE A 40 -3.75 4.13 4.66
CA PHE A 40 -2.47 3.44 4.70
C PHE A 40 -1.31 4.37 4.37
N ALA A 41 -1.44 5.20 3.34
CA ALA A 41 -0.42 6.18 2.98
C ALA A 41 -0.18 7.21 4.10
N MET A 42 -1.26 7.71 4.71
CA MET A 42 -1.18 8.63 5.85
C MET A 42 -0.50 7.99 7.05
N GLN A 43 -0.86 6.75 7.40
CA GLN A 43 -0.25 6.00 8.49
C GLN A 43 1.23 5.74 8.22
N ALA A 44 1.59 5.27 7.03
CA ALA A 44 2.97 5.01 6.66
C ALA A 44 3.84 6.28 6.75
N VAL A 45 3.37 7.40 6.19
CA VAL A 45 4.10 8.69 6.25
C VAL A 45 4.18 9.20 7.68
N SER A 46 3.11 9.06 8.47
CA SER A 46 3.11 9.43 9.89
C SER A 46 4.10 8.59 10.71
N SER A 47 4.15 7.27 10.49
CA SER A 47 5.10 6.37 11.15
C SER A 47 6.55 6.66 10.76
N LEU A 48 6.81 6.94 9.48
CA LEU A 48 8.15 7.29 8.99
C LEU A 48 8.71 8.55 9.68
N ARG A 49 7.85 9.50 10.07
CA ARG A 49 8.26 10.69 10.83
C ARG A 49 9.02 10.32 12.12
N PHE A 50 8.66 9.21 12.76
CA PHE A 50 9.25 8.76 14.02
C PHE A 50 10.41 7.77 13.83
N GLU A 51 10.51 7.11 12.67
CA GLU A 51 11.66 6.24 12.35
C GLU A 51 12.96 7.02 12.15
N VAL A 52 12.90 8.26 11.65
CA VAL A 52 14.11 9.09 11.43
C VAL A 52 14.75 9.59 12.75
N THR A 53 14.06 9.47 13.89
CA THR A 53 14.60 9.85 15.22
C THR A 53 15.47 8.79 15.90
N GLY A 54 15.76 7.68 15.22
CA GLY A 54 16.56 6.57 15.75
C GLY A 54 18.02 6.53 15.29
N LYS A 55 18.75 7.66 15.24
CA LYS A 55 20.23 7.59 15.32
C LYS A 55 20.61 7.43 16.79
N ARG A 56 20.74 6.18 17.25
CA ARG A 56 21.61 5.80 18.36
C ARG A 56 22.88 5.18 17.79
#